data_AF-A0A497KEU6-F1
#
_entry.id   AF-A0A497KEU6-F1
#
_cell.length_a   1.000
_cell.length_b   1.000
_cell.length_c   1.000
_cell.angle_alpha   90.00
_cell.angle_beta   90.00
_cell.angle_gamma   90.00
#
_symmetry.space_group_name_H-M   'P 1'
#
loop_
_entity.id
_entity.type
_entity.pdbx_description
1 polymer ?
#
loop_
_entity_poly.entity_id
_entity_poly.type
_entity_poly.pdbx_seq_one_letter_code
_entity_poly.pdbx_strand_id
1 'polypeptide(L)' 'PFTLCQSSMERLLTRCIKHTRVILMLDADREGERMAKRVRKVLEKHIRVEDYSRRILRITKGQVRHVEELKSFGWLR' A
#
# COMPACT_ATOMS: atom_id res chain seq x y z
N PRO A 1 -6.59 -9.74 8.25
CA PRO A 1 -7.48 -9.08 7.28
C PRO A 1 -6.73 -8.04 6.43
N PHE A 2 -6.60 -8.29 5.12
CA PHE A 2 -6.12 -7.30 4.17
C PHE A 2 -7.25 -6.31 3.86
N THR A 3 -6.94 -5.01 3.79
CA THR A 3 -7.92 -3.99 3.41
C THR A 3 -7.50 -3.41 2.07
N LEU A 4 -8.20 -3.80 1.01
CA LEU A 4 -8.14 -3.08 -0.26
C LEU A 4 -8.96 -1.79 -0.10
N CYS A 5 -8.30 -0.64 -0.20
CA CYS A 5 -8.96 0.65 -0.08
C CYS A 5 -8.85 1.40 -1.41
N GLN A 6 -9.86 1.25 -2.26
CA GLN A 6 -10.04 2.03 -3.49
C GLN A 6 -10.73 3.38 -3.24
N SER A 7 -10.72 3.88 -1.99
CA SER A 7 -11.54 5.01 -1.54
C SER A 7 -10.72 6.17 -0.95
N SER A 8 -11.38 7.30 -0.70
CA SER A 8 -10.79 8.55 -0.19
C SER A 8 -9.85 8.33 1.01
N MET A 9 -8.80 9.17 1.07
CA MET A 9 -7.73 9.08 2.06
C MET A 9 -8.26 9.07 3.51
N GLU A 10 -9.34 9.79 3.80
CA GLU A 10 -9.97 9.84 5.12
C GLU A 10 -10.49 8.46 5.57
N ARG A 11 -11.13 7.70 4.68
CA ARG A 11 -11.61 6.35 5.01
C ARG A 11 -10.45 5.39 5.25
N LEU A 12 -9.37 5.53 4.47
CA LEU A 12 -8.14 4.76 4.67
C LEU A 12 -7.58 5.02 6.07
N LEU A 13 -7.45 6.29 6.46
CA LEU A 13 -6.93 6.69 7.77
C LEU A 13 -7.78 6.16 8.92
N THR A 14 -9.11 6.32 8.87
CA THR A 14 -10.03 5.84 9.91
C THR A 14 -10.00 4.32 10.09
N ARG A 15 -9.75 3.56 9.03
CA ARG A 15 -9.59 2.10 9.13
C ARG A 15 -8.20 1.74 9.65
N CYS A 16 -7.17 2.39 9.14
CA CYS A 16 -5.77 2.14 9.52
C CYS A 16 -5.51 2.44 10.99
N ILE A 17 -6.15 3.45 11.59
CA ILE A 17 -5.90 3.86 12.99
C ILE A 17 -6.14 2.75 14.03
N LYS A 18 -6.93 1.74 13.68
CA LYS A 18 -7.24 0.59 14.55
C LYS A 18 -6.17 -0.50 14.51
N HIS A 19 -5.17 -0.38 13.64
CA HIS A 19 -4.12 -1.37 13.46
C HIS A 19 -2.79 -0.87 14.03
N THR A 20 -2.00 -1.78 14.60
CA THR A 20 -0.66 -1.48 15.13
C THR A 20 0.41 -1.37 14.03
N ARG A 21 0.11 -1.86 12.83
CA ARG A 21 1.00 -1.85 11.66
C ARG A 21 0.18 -1.78 10.37
N VAL A 22 0.67 -1.00 9.40
CA VAL A 22 0.09 -0.89 8.04
C VAL A 22 1.17 -1.25 7.01
N ILE A 23 0.84 -2.18 6.12
CA ILE A 23 1.66 -2.51 4.94
C ILE A 23 1.05 -1.80 3.74
N LEU A 24 1.84 -0.97 3.07
CA LEU A 24 1.47 -0.30 1.84
C LEU A 24 1.99 -1.07 0.64
N MET A 25 1.09 -1.31 -0.30
CA MET A 25 1.38 -1.84 -1.63
C MET A 25 0.66 -0.92 -2.60
N LEU A 26 1.42 -0.09 -3.30
CA LEU A 26 0.93 0.88 -4.28
C LEU A 26 1.62 0.63 -5.61
N ASP A 27 1.05 1.18 -6.66
CA ASP A 27 1.61 1.09 -7.99
C ASP A 27 2.99 1.77 -8.05
N ALA A 28 3.89 1.21 -8.86
CA ALA A 28 5.27 1.66 -9.02
C ALA A 28 5.37 2.88 -9.94
N ASP A 29 4.55 3.90 -9.70
CA ASP A 29 4.49 5.14 -10.46
C ASP A 29 4.58 6.38 -9.54
N ARG A 30 4.54 7.57 -10.16
CA ARG A 30 4.63 8.85 -9.43
C ARG A 30 3.43 9.09 -8.51
N GLU A 31 2.27 8.54 -8.85
CA GLU A 31 1.05 8.75 -8.09
C GLU A 31 1.03 7.88 -6.82
N GLY A 32 1.40 6.61 -6.97
CA GLY A 32 1.69 5.69 -5.87
C GLY A 32 2.75 6.27 -4.92
N GLU A 33 3.83 6.84 -5.43
CA GLU A 33 4.85 7.47 -4.57
C GLU A 33 4.31 8.69 -3.81
N ARG A 34 3.53 9.56 -4.48
CA ARG A 34 2.89 10.71 -3.81
C ARG A 34 1.93 10.25 -2.72
N MET A 35 1.16 9.21 -2.98
CA MET A 35 0.20 8.65 -2.04
C MET A 35 0.92 8.01 -0.84
N ALA A 36 1.99 7.24 -1.07
CA ALA A 36 2.82 6.68 -0.01
C ALA A 36 3.34 7.78 0.93
N LYS A 37 3.86 8.89 0.37
CA LYS A 37 4.34 10.04 1.14
C LYS A 37 3.22 10.66 2.01
N ARG A 38 2.02 10.84 1.46
CA ARG A 38 0.88 11.39 2.22
C ARG A 38 0.44 10.46 3.34
N VAL A 39 0.31 9.17 3.05
CA VAL A 39 -0.10 8.18 4.07
C VAL A 39 0.93 8.10 5.19
N ARG A 40 2.22 8.00 4.86
CA ARG A 40 3.31 7.98 5.86
C ARG A 40 3.29 9.23 6.74
N LYS A 41 3.16 10.43 6.14
CA LYS A 41 3.10 11.70 6.88
C LYS A 41 1.98 11.75 7.93
N VAL A 42 0.85 11.09 7.65
CA VAL A 42 -0.30 11.10 8.56
C VAL A 42 -0.24 9.94 9.56
N LEU A 43 0.02 8.71 9.09
CA LEU A 43 -0.07 7.50 9.90
C LEU A 43 1.17 7.20 10.73
N GLU A 44 2.39 7.56 10.29
CA GLU A 44 3.62 7.24 11.03
C GLU A 44 3.71 7.94 12.40
N LYS A 45 2.87 8.95 12.64
CA LYS A 45 2.72 9.58 13.95
C LYS A 45 2.14 8.65 15.02
N HIS A 46 1.39 7.64 14.60
CA HIS A 46 0.62 6.78 15.50
C HIS A 46 0.86 5.29 15.25
N ILE A 47 1.26 4.90 14.03
CA ILE A 47 1.30 3.52 13.57
C ILE A 47 2.55 3.27 12.73
N ARG A 48 3.14 2.09 12.87
CA ARG A 48 4.24 1.65 11.99
C ARG A 48 3.72 1.43 10.57
N VAL A 49 4.21 2.21 9.61
CA VAL A 49 3.90 2.07 8.19
C VAL A 49 5.10 1.48 7.46
N GLU A 50 4.89 0.43 6.68
CA GLU A 50 5.94 -0.17 5.84
C GLU A 50 5.51 -0.21 4.39
N ASP A 51 6.34 0.35 3.52
CA ASP A 51 6.12 0.36 2.08
C ASP A 51 6.80 -0.85 1.41
N TYR A 52 5.99 -1.76 0.88
CA TYR A 52 6.43 -2.97 0.20
C TYR A 52 6.46 -2.81 -1.32
N SER A 53 6.03 -1.66 -1.86
CA SER A 53 5.90 -1.42 -3.31
C SER A 53 7.23 -1.63 -4.03
N ARG A 54 8.33 -1.07 -3.50
CA ARG A 54 9.68 -1.28 -4.05
C ARG A 54 10.19 -2.71 -3.88
N ARG A 55 9.78 -3.39 -2.80
CA ARG A 55 10.18 -4.78 -2.53
C ARG A 55 9.51 -5.72 -3.54
N ILE A 56 8.24 -5.50 -3.84
CA ILE A 56 7.49 -6.24 -4.86
C ILE A 56 8.14 -6.03 -6.23
N LEU A 57 8.41 -4.78 -6.61
CA LEU A 57 9.09 -4.47 -7.87
C LEU A 57 10.42 -5.21 -7.98
N ARG A 58 11.22 -5.24 -6.90
CA ARG A 58 12.51 -5.95 -6.88
C ARG A 58 12.37 -7.46 -7.00
N ILE A 59 11.50 -8.08 -6.19
CA ILE A 59 11.32 -9.54 -6.16
C ILE A 59 10.77 -10.05 -7.49
N THR A 60 9.87 -9.28 -8.11
CA THR A 60 9.25 -9.62 -9.40
C THR A 60 10.09 -9.17 -10.59
N LYS A 61 11.30 -8.63 -10.37
CA LYS A 61 12.16 -8.08 -11.43
C LYS A 61 11.43 -7.09 -12.34
N GLY A 62 10.50 -6.32 -11.76
CA GLY A 62 9.70 -5.32 -12.46
C GLY A 62 8.51 -5.88 -13.24
N GLN A 63 8.20 -7.17 -13.15
CA GLN A 63 7.03 -7.79 -13.77
C GLN A 63 5.72 -7.36 -13.12
N VAL A 64 5.75 -7.00 -11.83
CA VAL A 64 4.60 -6.45 -11.12
C VAL A 64 4.85 -4.98 -10.82
N ARG A 65 4.13 -4.12 -11.53
CA ARG A 65 4.14 -2.66 -11.38
C ARG A 65 2.83 -2.14 -10.83
N HIS A 66 1.73 -2.80 -11.16
CA HIS A 66 0.40 -2.46 -10.68
C HIS A 66 -0.05 -3.49 -9.65
N VAL A 67 -0.66 -3.04 -8.55
CA VAL A 67 -1.14 -3.93 -7.48
C VAL A 67 -2.18 -4.93 -8.00
N GLU A 68 -2.93 -4.56 -9.03
CA GLU A 68 -3.92 -5.44 -9.66
C GLU A 68 -3.29 -6.67 -10.32
N GLU A 69 -2.05 -6.58 -10.79
CA GLU A 69 -1.30 -7.70 -11.38
C GLU A 69 -1.01 -8.80 -10.34
N LEU A 70 -1.04 -8.48 -9.03
CA LEU A 70 -0.93 -9.48 -7.96
C LEU A 70 -2.14 -10.42 -7.92
N LYS A 71 -3.31 -10.03 -8.46
CA LYS A 71 -4.48 -10.93 -8.57
C LYS A 71 -4.19 -12.12 -9.48
N SER A 72 -3.42 -11.89 -10.55
CA SER A 72 -2.98 -12.93 -11.49
C SER A 72 -2.13 -14.01 -10.82
N PHE A 73 -1.51 -13.69 -9.68
CA PHE A 73 -0.72 -14.62 -8.89
C PHE A 73 -1.51 -15.31 -7.76
N GLY A 74 -2.81 -15.06 -7.63
CA GLY A 74 -3.68 -15.72 -6.64
C GLY A 74 -3.60 -15.18 -5.20
N TRP A 75 -2.92 -14.05 -4.96
CA TRP A 75 -2.69 -13.50 -3.62
C TRP A 75 -3.83 -12.59 -3.12
N LEU A 76 -4.74 -12.20 -4.01
CA LEU A 76 -5.92 -11.41 -3.72
C LEU A 76 -7.15 -12.19 -4.24
N ARG A 77 -7.70 -13.07 -3.39
CA ARG A 77 -9.03 -13.64 -3.56
C ARG A 77 -10.08 -12.77 -2.87
#